data_AF-A0A9P4J951-F1
#
_entry.id   AF-A0A9P4J951-F1
#
_cell.length_a   1.000
_cell.length_b   1.000
_cell.length_c   1.000
_cell.angle_alpha   90.00
_cell.angle_beta   90.00
_cell.angle_gamma   90.00
#
_symmetry.space_group_name_H-M   'P 1'
#
loop_
_entity.id
_entity.type
_entity.pdbx_description
1 polymer ?
#
loop_
_entity_poly.entity_id
_entity_poly.type
_entity_poly.pdbx_seq_one_letter_code
_entity_poly.pdbx_strand_id
1 'polypeptide(L)'
;MCYYDVLVFTCGDYRWDKFRGRCPREHRMGETCGTKMLYSQIASAAKCKYCQKIDVKLRKRQFELNRYNRWVAEGSKLRASMELSLQTIAELDAEIQRLTAQRQPFRR
;
A
#
# COMPACT_ATOMS: atom_id res chain seq x y z
N MET A 1 -0.34 21.88 18.22
CA MET A 1 -0.25 20.54 18.81
C MET A 1 -1.63 20.00 19.08
N CYS A 2 -1.95 18.88 18.44
CA CYS A 2 -3.25 18.24 18.59
C CYS A 2 -3.10 16.74 18.61
N TYR A 3 -3.96 16.13 19.39
CA TYR A 3 -4.02 14.71 19.59
C TYR A 3 -4.95 14.09 18.56
N TYR A 4 -4.47 13.05 17.91
CA TYR A 4 -5.22 12.25 16.95
C TYR A 4 -5.05 10.77 17.29
N ASP A 5 -6.07 9.99 16.99
CA ASP A 5 -5.90 8.55 16.92
C ASP A 5 -5.09 8.17 15.68
N VAL A 6 -4.39 7.06 15.82
CA VAL A 6 -3.75 6.37 14.71
C VAL A 6 -4.40 5.03 14.51
N LEU A 7 -4.84 4.77 13.28
CA LEU A 7 -5.31 3.45 12.89
C LEU A 7 -4.12 2.68 12.31
N VAL A 8 -3.82 1.53 12.92
CA VAL A 8 -2.75 0.62 12.50
C VAL A 8 -3.36 -0.56 11.76
N PHE A 9 -2.96 -0.76 10.50
CA PHE A 9 -3.43 -1.84 9.65
C PHE A 9 -2.72 -3.15 9.98
N THR A 10 -3.27 -4.27 9.50
CA THR A 10 -2.69 -5.62 9.70
C THR A 10 -1.26 -5.77 9.16
N CYS A 11 -0.89 -5.00 8.15
CA CYS A 11 0.47 -4.98 7.59
C CYS A 11 1.46 -4.09 8.38
N GLY A 12 1.01 -3.46 9.47
CA GLY A 12 1.82 -2.53 10.28
C GLY A 12 1.92 -1.10 9.73
N ASP A 13 1.39 -0.84 8.54
CA ASP A 13 1.19 0.51 8.01
C ASP A 13 0.14 1.26 8.84
N TYR A 14 0.11 2.58 8.76
CA TYR A 14 -0.83 3.38 9.56
C TYR A 14 -1.42 4.58 8.84
N ARG A 15 -2.51 5.11 9.40
CA ARG A 15 -3.02 6.42 9.03
C ARG A 15 -3.50 7.17 10.26
N TRP A 16 -3.35 8.50 10.21
CA TRP A 16 -4.05 9.37 11.13
C TRP A 16 -5.56 9.24 10.92
N ASP A 17 -6.29 9.14 12.03
CA ASP A 17 -7.74 8.93 12.03
C ASP A 17 -8.43 10.04 12.83
N LYS A 18 -9.21 9.71 13.85
CA LYS A 18 -10.06 10.67 14.56
C LYS A 18 -9.27 11.73 15.32
N PHE A 19 -9.68 12.98 15.17
CA PHE A 19 -9.21 14.08 16.02
C PHE A 19 -9.76 13.95 17.44
N ARG A 20 -8.89 14.08 18.45
CA ARG A 20 -9.25 13.93 19.87
C ARG A 20 -9.29 15.25 20.61
N GLY A 21 -8.38 16.16 20.31
CA GLY A 21 -8.37 17.46 20.96
C GLY A 21 -7.12 18.28 20.69
N ARG A 22 -7.18 19.56 21.06
CA ARG A 22 -6.02 20.46 21.06
C ARG A 22 -5.22 20.29 22.34
N CYS A 23 -3.91 20.53 22.28
CA CYS A 23 -3.08 20.59 23.47
C CYS A 23 -3.49 21.81 24.32
N PRO A 24 -3.81 21.64 25.61
CA PRO A 24 -4.25 22.74 26.47
C PRO A 24 -3.14 23.76 26.76
N ARG A 25 -1.87 23.40 26.54
CA ARG A 25 -0.71 24.28 26.72
C ARG A 25 -0.47 25.24 25.56
N GLU A 26 -1.22 25.12 24.46
CA GLU A 26 -1.05 25.97 23.29
C GLU A 26 -2.16 27.02 23.22
N HIS A 27 -1.78 28.28 23.40
CA HIS A 27 -2.72 29.40 23.54
C HIS A 27 -3.16 30.01 22.19
N ARG A 28 -2.66 29.50 21.05
CA ARG A 28 -3.02 30.01 19.72
C ARG A 28 -4.41 29.50 19.30
N MET A 29 -5.37 30.42 19.19
CA MET A 29 -6.70 30.15 18.62
C MET A 29 -6.73 30.56 17.13
N GLY A 30 -6.62 29.57 16.23
CA GLY A 30 -6.64 29.70 14.75
C GLY A 30 -5.26 29.50 14.11
N GLU A 31 -5.06 29.01 12.89
CA GLU A 31 -5.81 28.13 11.99
C GLU A 31 -4.86 26.94 11.70
N THR A 32 -5.33 25.71 11.74
CA THR A 32 -4.53 24.49 11.49
C THR A 32 -3.58 24.07 12.62
N CYS A 33 -3.67 22.79 12.97
CA CYS A 33 -2.82 22.22 13.98
C CYS A 33 -1.40 21.96 13.46
N GLY A 34 -0.41 22.73 13.91
CA GLY A 34 0.96 22.65 13.38
C GLY A 34 1.67 21.30 13.58
N THR A 35 1.33 20.55 14.63
CA THR A 35 1.96 19.24 14.93
C THR A 35 0.90 18.25 15.39
N LYS A 36 0.89 17.06 14.77
CA LYS A 36 0.04 15.93 15.17
C LYS A 36 0.75 15.09 16.22
N MET A 37 0.05 14.81 17.31
CA MET A 37 0.50 13.93 18.38
C MET A 37 -0.40 12.71 18.47
N LEU A 38 0.18 11.58 18.86
CA LEU A 38 -0.55 10.34 19.08
C LEU A 38 -1.42 10.47 20.34
N TYR A 39 -2.71 10.16 20.23
CA TYR A 39 -3.60 9.95 21.36
C TYR A 39 -3.71 8.47 21.72
N SER A 40 -4.19 7.66 20.76
CA SER A 40 -4.35 6.22 20.92
C SER A 40 -4.11 5.49 19.60
N GLN A 41 -3.69 4.22 19.70
CA GLN A 41 -3.53 3.32 18.55
C GLN A 41 -4.74 2.39 18.47
N ILE A 42 -5.41 2.38 17.33
CA ILE A 42 -6.56 1.52 17.06
C ILE A 42 -6.12 0.47 16.04
N ALA A 43 -6.14 -0.80 16.43
CA ALA A 43 -5.87 -1.90 15.51
C ALA A 43 -7.03 -2.06 14.52
N SER A 44 -6.70 -2.20 13.24
CA SER A 44 -7.66 -2.45 12.17
C SER A 44 -7.38 -3.79 11.51
N ALA A 45 -8.44 -4.59 11.32
CA ALA A 45 -8.39 -5.82 10.54
C ALA A 45 -8.30 -5.57 9.01
N ALA A 46 -8.44 -4.32 8.57
CA ALA A 46 -8.38 -3.98 7.15
C ALA A 46 -6.95 -3.96 6.60
N LYS A 47 -6.82 -4.22 5.29
CA LYS A 47 -5.58 -3.99 4.54
C LYS A 47 -5.42 -2.49 4.24
N CYS A 48 -4.18 -1.98 4.33
CA CYS A 48 -3.90 -0.61 3.93
C CYS A 48 -4.08 -0.42 2.40
N LYS A 49 -4.18 0.84 1.95
CA LYS A 49 -4.36 1.19 0.54
C LYS A 49 -3.29 0.59 -0.38
N TYR A 50 -2.04 0.49 0.10
CA TYR A 50 -0.94 -0.09 -0.67
C TYR A 50 -1.04 -1.61 -0.77
N CYS A 51 -1.40 -2.28 0.32
CA CYS A 51 -1.67 -3.72 0.31
C CYS A 51 -2.81 -4.06 -0.65
N GLN A 52 -3.91 -3.30 -0.64
CA GLN A 52 -5.02 -3.50 -1.58
C GLN A 52 -4.57 -3.36 -3.05
N LYS A 53 -3.77 -2.32 -3.37
CA LYS A 53 -3.21 -2.16 -4.72
C LYS A 53 -2.28 -3.30 -5.10
N ILE A 54 -1.40 -3.73 -4.19
CA ILE A 54 -0.46 -4.82 -4.41
C ILE A 54 -1.20 -6.13 -4.67
N ASP A 55 -2.26 -6.45 -3.93
CA ASP A 55 -3.07 -7.65 -4.16
C ASP A 55 -3.65 -7.70 -5.58
N VAL A 56 -4.12 -6.57 -6.11
CA VAL A 56 -4.62 -6.49 -7.48
C VAL A 56 -3.50 -6.77 -8.49
N LYS A 57 -2.31 -6.19 -8.27
CA LYS A 57 -1.15 -6.40 -9.16
C LYS A 57 -0.62 -7.83 -9.09
N LEU A 58 -0.56 -8.43 -7.90
CA LEU A 58 -0.16 -9.84 -7.72
C LEU A 58 -1.10 -10.79 -8.45
N ARG A 59 -2.42 -10.56 -8.38
CA ARG A 59 -3.40 -11.35 -9.14
C ARG A 59 -3.21 -11.21 -10.65
N LYS A 60 -3.01 -9.98 -11.15
CA LYS A 60 -2.74 -9.74 -12.57
C LYS A 60 -1.43 -10.40 -13.02
N ARG A 61 -0.39 -10.32 -12.21
CA ARG A 61 0.91 -10.96 -12.46
C ARG A 61 0.77 -12.48 -12.56
N GLN A 62 0.04 -13.09 -11.63
CA GLN A 62 -0.20 -14.54 -11.65
C GLN A 62 -0.98 -14.96 -12.90
N PHE A 63 -1.96 -14.16 -13.32
CA PHE A 63 -2.70 -14.40 -14.55
C PHE A 63 -1.78 -14.39 -15.78
N GLU A 64 -0.95 -13.35 -15.93
CA GLU A 64 0.00 -13.27 -17.06
C GLU A 64 1.04 -14.39 -17.04
N LEU A 65 1.53 -14.77 -15.85
CA LEU A 65 2.46 -15.89 -15.70
C LEU A 65 1.82 -17.22 -16.14
N ASN A 66 0.57 -17.48 -15.73
CA ASN A 66 -0.15 -18.68 -16.15
C ASN A 66 -0.38 -18.68 -17.67
N ARG A 67 -0.69 -17.51 -18.25
CA ARG A 67 -0.87 -17.34 -19.70
C ARG A 67 0.42 -17.65 -20.47
N TYR A 68 1.55 -17.12 -20.00
CA TYR A 68 2.87 -17.40 -20.55
C TYR A 68 3.21 -18.89 -20.49
N ASN A 69 3.06 -19.51 -19.30
CA ASN A 69 3.36 -20.92 -19.10
C ASN A 69 2.54 -21.84 -20.03
N ARG A 70 1.28 -21.50 -20.27
CA ARG A 70 0.43 -22.23 -21.23
C ARG A 70 1.00 -22.16 -22.65
N TRP A 71 1.39 -20.98 -23.12
CA TRP A 71 1.96 -20.82 -24.47
C TRP A 71 3.33 -21.48 -24.65
N VAL A 72 4.12 -21.55 -23.58
CA VAL A 72 5.36 -22.33 -23.56
C VAL A 72 5.05 -23.81 -23.76
N ALA A 73 4.06 -24.36 -23.04
CA ALA A 73 3.66 -25.75 -23.16
C ALA A 73 3.05 -26.10 -24.54
N GLU A 74 2.34 -25.16 -25.18
CA GLU A 74 1.74 -25.32 -26.52
C GLU A 74 2.77 -25.24 -27.68
N GLY A 75 4.07 -25.14 -27.38
CA GLY A 75 5.14 -25.22 -28.38
C GLY A 75 5.58 -23.87 -28.95
N SER A 76 5.43 -22.79 -28.19
CA SER A 76 6.12 -21.51 -28.43
C SER A 76 5.89 -20.84 -29.79
N LYS A 77 4.78 -21.13 -30.48
CA LYS A 77 4.43 -20.50 -31.77
C LYS A 77 4.15 -18.99 -31.63
N LEU A 78 3.77 -18.54 -30.44
CA LEU A 78 3.39 -17.15 -30.13
C LEU A 78 4.55 -16.36 -29.50
N ARG A 79 5.74 -16.36 -30.12
CA ARG A 79 6.96 -15.73 -29.56
C ARG A 79 6.76 -14.27 -29.15
N ALA A 80 6.20 -13.45 -30.05
CA ALA A 80 5.96 -12.04 -29.77
C ALA A 80 4.98 -11.82 -28.59
N SER A 81 3.93 -12.64 -28.48
CA SER A 81 2.98 -12.54 -27.37
C SER A 81 3.59 -13.00 -26.04
N MET A 82 4.44 -14.02 -26.07
CA MET A 82 5.17 -14.48 -24.89
C MET A 82 6.14 -13.40 -24.39
N GLU A 83 6.86 -12.73 -25.30
CA GLU A 83 7.75 -11.61 -24.95
C GLU A 83 6.99 -10.45 -24.32
N LEU A 84 5.84 -10.06 -24.89
CA LEU A 84 4.99 -9.01 -24.33
C LEU A 84 4.46 -9.39 -22.94
N SER A 85 4.07 -10.65 -22.71
CA SER A 85 3.67 -11.10 -21.38
C SER A 85 4.82 -11.05 -20.38
N LEU A 86 6.06 -11.38 -20.77
CA LEU A 86 7.22 -11.23 -19.89
C LEU A 86 7.51 -9.76 -19.55
N GLN A 87 7.42 -8.85 -20.52
CA GLN A 87 7.54 -7.41 -20.27
C GLN A 87 6.46 -6.93 -19.29
N THR A 88 5.21 -7.35 -19.50
CA THR A 88 4.09 -7.02 -18.62
C THR A 88 4.31 -7.52 -17.19
N ILE A 89 4.84 -8.74 -17.03
CA ILE A 89 5.18 -9.30 -15.71
C ILE A 89 6.28 -8.45 -15.04
N ALA A 90 7.33 -8.08 -15.78
CA ALA A 90 8.42 -7.26 -15.25
C ALA A 90 7.94 -5.88 -14.80
N GLU A 91 7.06 -5.23 -15.56
CA GLU A 91 6.43 -3.96 -15.18
C GLU A 91 5.58 -4.08 -13.92
N LEU A 92 4.79 -5.16 -13.81
CA LEU A 92 3.99 -5.44 -12.62
C LEU A 92 4.88 -5.66 -11.39
N ASP A 93 6.00 -6.37 -11.54
CA ASP A 93 6.96 -6.60 -10.47
C ASP A 93 7.62 -5.30 -9.99
N ALA A 94 8.04 -4.44 -10.92
CA ALA A 94 8.59 -3.13 -10.59
C ALA A 94 7.57 -2.26 -9.84
N GLU A 95 6.29 -2.27 -10.25
CA GLU A 95 5.25 -1.50 -9.58
C GLU A 95 4.92 -2.06 -8.19
N ILE A 96 4.89 -3.38 -8.03
CA ILE A 96 4.71 -4.02 -6.71
C ILE A 96 5.85 -3.61 -5.76
N GLN A 97 7.09 -3.59 -6.23
CA GLN A 97 8.24 -3.15 -5.44
C GLN A 97 8.10 -1.67 -5.04
N ARG A 98 7.74 -0.79 -5.97
CA ARG A 98 7.50 0.64 -5.67
C ARG A 98 6.41 0.84 -4.63
N LEU A 99 5.27 0.15 -4.78
CA LEU A 99 4.18 0.21 -3.81
C LEU A 99 4.58 -0.33 -2.44
N THR A 100 5.49 -1.31 -2.40
CA THR A 100 6.00 -1.88 -1.15
C THR A 100 6.93 -0.89 -0.45
N ALA A 101 7.81 -0.21 -1.19
CA ALA A 101 8.71 0.80 -0.66
C ALA A 101 7.98 2.06 -0.14
N GLN A 102 6.80 2.38 -0.68
CA GLN A 102 5.97 3.49 -0.21
C GLN A 102 5.24 3.22 1.11
N ARG A 103 5.22 1.96 1.59
CA ARG A 103 4.59 1.64 2.88
C ARG A 103 5.39 2.27 4.01
N GLN A 104 4.71 2.87 4.96
CA GLN A 104 5.33 3.49 6.12
C GLN A 104 4.93 2.72 7.38
N PRO A 105 5.73 1.73 7.81
CA PRO A 105 5.41 1.01 9.02
C PRO A 105 5.37 2.00 10.20
N PHE A 106 4.39 1.83 11.07
CA PHE A 106 4.28 2.63 12.28
C PHE A 106 5.48 2.34 13.19
N ARG A 107 6.47 3.24 13.20
CA ARG A 107 7.62 3.16 14.10
C ARG A 107 7.18 3.64 15.48
N ARG A 108 7.31 2.77 16.49
CA ARG A 108 7.07 3.10 17.90
C ARG A 108 8.22 3.91 18.48
#